data_AF-A0A2G2YAW9-F1
#
_entry.id   AF-A0A2G2YAW9-F1
#
_cell.length_a   1.000
_cell.length_b   1.000
_cell.length_c   1.000
_cell.angle_alpha   90.00
_cell.angle_beta   90.00
_cell.angle_gamma   90.00
#
_symmetry.space_group_name_H-M   'P 1'
#
loop_
_entity.id
_entity.type
_entity.pdbx_description
1 polymer ?
#
loop_
_entity_poly.entity_id
_entity_poly.type
_entity_poly.pdbx_seq_one_letter_code
_entity_poly.pdbx_strand_id
1 'polypeptide(L)'
;MISSGGIRVHTHSAFALGYEAGINKGTIDGNLVPPSGLITFVQKGIQYLELEATASNDDTDMDEDFQFLQPIDLITKDVYELHKIIKEKKKKSFGKKNIRESIYKDSNDHEMELEWESAREREKEK
;
A
#
# COMPACT_ATOMS: atom_id res chain seq x y z
N MET A 1 11.69 30.09 -5.50
CA MET A 1 10.25 30.38 -5.31
C MET A 1 9.51 29.06 -5.33
N ILE A 2 9.10 28.58 -4.14
CA ILE A 2 8.34 27.34 -4.01
C ILE A 2 6.90 27.67 -4.41
N SER A 3 6.39 26.99 -5.43
CA SER A 3 5.02 27.12 -5.91
C SER A 3 4.08 26.55 -4.84
N SER A 4 3.42 27.43 -4.09
CA SER A 4 2.33 27.04 -3.19
C SER A 4 1.18 26.52 -4.05
N GLY A 5 1.02 25.20 -4.11
CA GLY A 5 -0.13 24.55 -4.76
C GLY A 5 -1.42 24.91 -4.01
N GLY A 6 -2.07 25.98 -4.45
CA GLY A 6 -3.36 26.41 -3.92
C GLY A 6 -4.47 25.41 -4.23
N ILE A 7 -5.36 25.19 -3.26
CA ILE A 7 -6.60 24.43 -3.44
C ILE A 7 -7.42 25.10 -4.55
N ARG A 8 -7.75 24.34 -5.60
CA ARG A 8 -8.59 24.84 -6.71
C ARG A 8 -10.03 24.99 -6.24
N VAL A 9 -10.52 26.23 -6.23
CA VAL A 9 -11.91 26.55 -5.90
C VAL A 9 -12.76 26.44 -7.17
N HIS A 10 -13.80 25.60 -7.14
CA HIS A 10 -14.76 25.44 -8.23
C HIS A 10 -16.00 26.29 -7.96
N THR A 11 -15.89 27.61 -8.19
CA THR A 11 -16.92 28.60 -7.81
C THR A 11 -18.25 28.37 -8.52
N HIS A 12 -18.25 28.17 -9.84
CA HIS A 12 -19.47 27.97 -10.62
C HIS A 12 -20.20 26.68 -10.22
N SER A 13 -19.47 25.57 -10.05
CA SER A 13 -20.04 24.29 -9.61
C SER A 13 -20.59 24.36 -8.18
N ALA A 14 -19.87 25.02 -7.26
CA ALA A 14 -20.33 25.21 -5.89
C ALA A 14 -21.61 26.06 -5.83
N PHE A 15 -21.72 27.09 -6.67
CA PHE A 15 -22.93 27.91 -6.75
C PHE A 15 -24.14 27.11 -7.27
N ALA A 16 -23.98 26.42 -8.41
CA ALA A 16 -25.06 25.61 -9.00
C ALA A 16 -25.51 24.51 -8.02
N LEU A 17 -24.56 23.74 -7.46
CA LEU A 17 -24.85 22.70 -6.48
C LEU A 17 -25.51 23.27 -5.22
N GLY A 18 -25.04 24.41 -4.72
CA GLY A 18 -25.60 25.06 -3.54
C GLY A 18 -27.09 25.39 -3.71
N TYR A 19 -27.47 25.84 -4.90
CA TYR A 19 -28.87 26.11 -5.26
C TYR A 19 -29.66 24.83 -5.52
N GLU A 20 -29.18 23.95 -6.40
CA GLU A 20 -29.86 22.73 -6.84
C GLU A 20 -30.07 21.73 -5.70
N ALA A 21 -29.07 21.54 -4.84
CA ALA A 21 -29.15 20.63 -3.70
C ALA A 21 -29.83 21.28 -2.48
N GLY A 22 -30.21 22.56 -2.55
CA GLY A 22 -30.86 23.27 -1.45
C GLY A 22 -30.04 23.24 -0.15
N ILE A 23 -28.71 23.39 -0.26
CA ILE A 23 -27.78 23.23 0.87
C ILE A 23 -28.13 24.14 2.05
N ASN A 24 -28.68 25.33 1.77
CA ASN A 24 -29.15 26.29 2.78
C ASN A 24 -30.39 25.85 3.58
N LYS A 25 -31.07 24.77 3.17
CA LYS A 25 -32.21 24.17 3.87
C LYS A 25 -31.82 22.92 4.67
N GLY A 26 -30.56 22.49 4.59
CA GLY A 26 -30.04 21.36 5.35
C GLY A 26 -29.92 21.65 6.84
N THR A 27 -29.91 20.60 7.66
CA THR A 27 -29.72 20.67 9.12
C THR A 27 -28.25 20.59 9.55
N ILE A 28 -27.32 20.58 8.59
CA ILE A 28 -25.89 20.41 8.84
C ILE A 28 -25.27 21.75 9.23
N ASP A 29 -24.62 21.81 10.38
CA ASP A 29 -23.76 22.94 10.75
C ASP A 29 -22.41 22.83 10.06
N GLY A 30 -22.15 23.74 9.11
CA GLY A 30 -20.90 23.79 8.36
C GLY A 30 -19.66 24.05 9.23
N ASN A 31 -19.81 24.63 10.42
CA ASN A 31 -18.66 24.87 11.32
C ASN A 31 -18.14 23.59 11.97
N LEU A 32 -18.98 22.55 12.04
CA LEU A 32 -18.60 21.23 12.56
C LEU A 32 -17.94 20.36 11.49
N VAL A 33 -18.04 20.75 10.21
CA VAL A 33 -17.43 20.02 9.11
C VAL A 33 -15.96 20.47 8.97
N PRO A 34 -14.98 19.59 9.22
CA PRO A 34 -13.59 19.96 9.09
C PRO A 34 -13.23 20.26 7.62
N PRO A 35 -12.25 21.14 7.38
CA PRO A 35 -11.65 21.29 6.05
C PRO A 35 -11.24 19.93 5.50
N SER A 36 -11.47 19.71 4.21
CA SER A 36 -11.19 18.43 3.53
C SER A 36 -12.01 17.23 4.03
N GLY A 37 -13.10 17.43 4.80
CA GLY A 37 -13.91 16.35 5.37
C GLY A 37 -14.35 15.28 4.34
N LEU A 38 -14.79 15.69 3.15
CA LEU A 38 -15.15 14.74 2.08
C LEU A 38 -13.95 13.91 1.61
N ILE A 39 -12.79 14.54 1.41
CA ILE A 39 -11.57 13.87 0.96
C ILE A 39 -11.14 12.84 2.01
N THR A 40 -11.12 13.23 3.29
CA THR A 40 -10.77 12.33 4.40
C THR A 40 -11.74 11.18 4.52
N PHE A 41 -13.05 11.43 4.36
CA PHE A 41 -14.06 10.38 4.40
C PHE A 41 -13.85 9.35 3.29
N VAL A 42 -13.64 9.80 2.05
CA VAL A 42 -13.36 8.91 0.92
C VAL A 42 -12.06 8.13 1.12
N GLN A 43 -10.99 8.79 1.58
CA GLN A 43 -9.71 8.13 1.85
C GLN A 43 -9.85 7.03 2.91
N LYS A 44 -10.56 7.29 4.02
CA LYS A 44 -10.80 6.29 5.07
C LYS A 44 -11.72 5.16 4.59
N GLY A 45 -12.71 5.46 3.75
CA GLY A 45 -13.57 4.44 3.14
C GLY A 45 -12.79 3.46 2.26
N ILE A 46 -11.85 3.97 1.47
CA ILE A 46 -10.95 3.12 0.65
C ILE A 46 -10.05 2.26 1.55
N GLN A 47 -9.45 2.84 2.59
CA GLN A 47 -8.65 2.06 3.55
C GLN A 47 -9.47 0.95 4.24
N TYR A 48 -10.73 1.23 4.57
CA TYR A 48 -11.63 0.24 5.15
C TYR A 48 -11.89 -0.92 4.19
N LEU A 49 -12.16 -0.63 2.91
CA LEU A 49 -12.34 -1.65 1.89
C LEU A 49 -11.08 -2.50 1.67
N GLU A 50 -9.89 -1.90 1.80
CA GLU A 50 -8.63 -2.64 1.69
C GLU A 50 -8.48 -3.63 2.85
N LEU A 51 -8.74 -3.17 4.07
CA LEU A 51 -8.73 -4.01 5.26
C LEU A 51 -9.72 -5.18 5.14
N GLU A 52 -10.94 -4.93 4.66
CA GLU A 52 -11.94 -5.99 4.48
C GLU A 52 -11.48 -7.04 3.47
N ALA A 53 -10.82 -6.61 2.39
CA ALA A 53 -10.29 -7.51 1.37
C ALA A 53 -9.00 -8.27 1.80
N THR A 54 -8.22 -7.71 2.72
CA THR A 54 -6.96 -8.31 3.21
C THR A 54 -7.12 -9.09 4.51
N ALA A 55 -8.23 -8.91 5.25
CA ALA A 55 -8.56 -9.66 6.46
C ALA A 55 -8.91 -11.13 6.14
N SER A 56 -7.91 -11.91 5.74
CA SER A 56 -8.01 -13.38 5.76
C SER A 56 -7.74 -13.88 7.19
N ASN A 57 -8.45 -14.92 7.63
CA ASN A 57 -8.38 -15.58 8.95
C ASN A 57 -7.00 -16.13 9.39
N ASP A 58 -5.92 -15.80 8.70
CA ASP A 58 -4.59 -16.24 9.07
C ASP A 58 -3.97 -15.10 9.88
N ASP A 59 -3.65 -15.35 11.16
CA ASP A 59 -3.00 -14.44 12.11
C ASP A 59 -1.56 -14.05 11.68
N THR A 60 -1.25 -14.13 10.40
CA THR A 60 0.03 -13.74 9.81
C THR A 60 0.04 -12.23 9.64
N ASP A 61 0.65 -11.57 10.62
CA ASP A 61 1.27 -10.25 10.57
C ASP A 61 0.45 -9.18 9.83
N MET A 62 -0.37 -8.46 10.61
CA MET A 62 -1.02 -7.18 10.26
C MET A 62 -0.03 -6.06 9.84
N ASP A 63 1.25 -6.39 9.69
CA ASP A 63 2.33 -5.56 9.14
C ASP A 63 2.46 -5.72 7.61
N GLU A 64 1.53 -6.40 6.93
CA GLU A 64 1.43 -6.30 5.48
C GLU A 64 0.98 -4.89 5.08
N ASP A 65 1.95 -4.03 4.75
CA ASP A 65 1.70 -2.68 4.22
C ASP A 65 0.59 -2.73 3.15
N PHE A 66 -0.46 -1.94 3.38
CA PHE A 66 -1.64 -1.68 2.52
C PHE A 66 -1.24 -1.15 1.13
N GLN A 67 -0.59 -1.98 0.33
CA GLN A 67 0.09 -1.63 -0.92
C GLN A 67 -0.30 -2.58 -2.06
N PHE A 68 -1.08 -3.63 -1.77
CA PHE A 68 -1.42 -4.63 -2.77
C PHE A 68 -2.51 -4.16 -3.73
N LEU A 69 -3.34 -3.19 -3.35
CA LEU A 69 -4.42 -2.73 -4.20
C LEU A 69 -4.28 -1.24 -4.52
N GLN A 70 -4.61 -0.85 -5.74
CA GLN A 70 -4.70 0.57 -6.07
C GLN A 70 -6.07 1.10 -5.67
N PRO A 71 -6.21 2.36 -5.22
CA PRO A 71 -7.51 2.93 -4.86
C PRO A 71 -8.60 2.75 -5.95
N ILE A 72 -8.21 2.81 -7.22
CA ILE A 72 -9.14 2.58 -8.34
C ILE A 72 -9.64 1.14 -8.40
N ASP A 73 -8.80 0.16 -8.07
CA ASP A 73 -9.18 -1.25 -8.04
C ASP A 73 -10.27 -1.48 -7.00
N LEU A 74 -10.12 -0.90 -5.79
CA LEU A 74 -11.10 -1.03 -4.71
C LEU A 74 -12.46 -0.46 -5.08
N ILE A 75 -12.49 0.59 -5.89
CA ILE A 75 -13.73 1.28 -6.28
C ILE A 75 -14.42 0.57 -7.44
N THR A 76 -13.68 -0.16 -8.28
CA THR A 76 -14.19 -0.63 -9.58
C THR A 76 -14.30 -2.15 -9.72
N LYS A 77 -13.59 -2.93 -8.90
CA LYS A 77 -13.51 -4.40 -9.01
C LYS A 77 -14.35 -5.09 -7.94
N ASP A 78 -14.78 -6.30 -8.25
CA ASP A 78 -15.45 -7.15 -7.26
C ASP A 78 -14.47 -7.87 -6.32
N VAL A 79 -14.99 -8.42 -5.22
CA VAL A 79 -14.20 -9.10 -4.18
C VAL A 79 -13.34 -10.23 -4.74
N TYR A 80 -13.86 -10.99 -5.71
CA TYR A 80 -13.12 -12.11 -6.30
C TYR A 80 -11.93 -11.62 -7.13
N GLU A 81 -12.12 -10.56 -7.92
CA GLU A 81 -11.04 -9.90 -8.65
C GLU A 81 -9.97 -9.31 -7.72
N LEU A 82 -10.39 -8.67 -6.63
CA LEU A 82 -9.48 -8.12 -5.61
C LEU A 82 -8.64 -9.23 -4.97
N HIS A 83 -9.27 -10.35 -4.58
CA HIS A 83 -8.56 -11.50 -4.03
C HIS A 83 -7.54 -12.08 -5.03
N LYS A 84 -7.88 -12.12 -6.32
CA LYS A 84 -6.96 -12.57 -7.37
C LYS A 84 -5.73 -11.67 -7.46
N ILE A 85 -5.92 -10.35 -7.44
CA ILE A 85 -4.83 -9.36 -7.48
C ILE A 85 -3.92 -9.52 -6.25
N ILE A 86 -4.51 -9.64 -5.06
CA ILE A 86 -3.76 -9.85 -3.81
C ILE A 86 -2.94 -11.14 -3.92
N LYS A 87 -3.54 -12.25 -4.33
CA LYS A 87 -2.85 -13.54 -4.46
C LYS A 87 -1.69 -13.48 -5.46
N GLU A 88 -1.88 -12.83 -6.61
CA GLU A 88 -0.82 -12.65 -7.61
C GLU A 88 0.32 -11.76 -7.09
N LYS A 89 0.02 -10.67 -6.39
CA LYS A 89 1.03 -9.78 -5.82
C LYS A 89 1.78 -10.41 -4.65
N LYS A 90 1.10 -11.13 -3.75
CA LYS A 90 1.74 -11.93 -2.68
C LYS A 90 2.75 -12.90 -3.30
N LYS A 91 2.36 -13.71 -4.29
CA LYS A 91 3.26 -14.64 -4.98
C LYS A 91 4.52 -13.96 -5.55
N LYS A 92 4.38 -12.78 -6.17
CA LYS A 92 5.51 -12.01 -6.71
C LYS A 92 6.44 -11.47 -5.62
N SER A 93 5.87 -11.04 -4.49
CA SER A 93 6.62 -10.53 -3.33
C SER A 93 7.42 -11.65 -2.64
N PHE A 94 6.76 -12.75 -2.29
CA PHE A 94 7.40 -13.92 -1.66
C PHE A 94 8.43 -14.58 -2.59
N GLY A 95 8.14 -14.71 -3.89
CA GLY A 95 9.09 -15.25 -4.86
C GLY A 95 10.38 -14.41 -4.95
N LYS A 96 10.29 -13.07 -4.90
CA LYS A 96 11.47 -12.19 -4.88
C LYS A 96 12.25 -12.28 -3.57
N LYS A 97 11.57 -12.38 -2.42
CA LYS A 97 12.23 -12.56 -1.12
C LYS A 97 13.03 -13.86 -1.08
N ASN A 98 12.42 -14.98 -1.48
CA ASN A 98 13.06 -16.29 -1.48
C ASN A 98 14.28 -16.35 -2.43
N ILE A 99 14.19 -15.75 -3.62
CA ILE A 99 15.33 -15.69 -4.57
C ILE A 99 16.48 -14.85 -4.01
N ARG A 100 16.18 -13.70 -3.41
CA ARG A 100 17.22 -12.87 -2.77
C ARG A 100 17.89 -13.65 -1.65
N GLU A 101 17.12 -14.26 -0.76
CA GLU A 101 17.64 -15.04 0.36
C GLU A 101 18.48 -16.24 -0.08
N SER A 102 18.08 -16.94 -1.15
CA SER A 102 18.91 -18.02 -1.73
C SER A 102 20.22 -17.50 -2.31
N ILE A 103 20.22 -16.34 -2.98
CA ILE A 103 21.44 -15.74 -3.55
C ILE A 103 22.41 -15.27 -2.45
N TYR A 104 21.89 -14.67 -1.37
CA TYR A 104 22.72 -14.26 -0.22
C TYR A 104 23.34 -15.47 0.48
N LYS A 105 22.60 -16.57 0.60
CA LYS A 105 23.09 -17.80 1.23
C LYS A 105 24.17 -18.48 0.38
N ASP A 106 23.93 -18.62 -0.93
CA ASP A 106 24.88 -19.20 -1.89
C ASP A 106 26.20 -18.42 -1.98
N SER A 107 26.12 -17.08 -1.92
CA SER A 107 27.31 -16.22 -1.91
C SER A 107 28.12 -16.37 -0.61
N ASN A 108 27.45 -16.47 0.53
CA ASN A 108 28.10 -16.63 1.83
C ASN A 108 28.74 -18.02 2.00
N ASP A 109 28.13 -19.07 1.44
CA ASP A 109 28.68 -20.43 1.46
C ASP A 109 29.96 -20.52 0.61
N HIS A 110 30.01 -19.88 -0.57
CA HIS A 110 31.21 -19.81 -1.40
C HIS A 110 32.36 -19.02 -0.76
N GLU A 111 32.06 -17.94 -0.03
CA GLU A 111 33.08 -17.14 0.67
C GLU A 111 33.69 -17.94 1.84
N MET A 112 32.87 -18.70 2.57
CA MET A 112 33.35 -19.65 3.58
C MET A 112 34.24 -20.73 2.95
N GLU A 113 33.82 -21.36 1.85
CA GLU A 113 34.57 -22.48 1.26
C GLU A 113 36.00 -22.08 0.83
N LEU A 114 36.16 -20.87 0.25
CA LEU A 114 37.47 -20.30 -0.09
C LEU A 114 38.35 -20.03 1.14
N GLU A 115 37.75 -19.59 2.25
CA GLU A 115 38.46 -19.35 3.50
C GLU A 115 38.95 -20.68 4.13
N TRP A 116 38.13 -21.72 4.09
CA TRP A 116 38.46 -23.07 4.58
C TRP A 116 39.51 -23.78 3.70
N GLU A 117 39.49 -23.57 2.37
CA GLU A 117 40.56 -24.04 1.48
C GLU A 117 41.89 -23.34 1.76
N SER A 118 41.89 -22.00 1.85
CA SER A 118 43.08 -21.22 2.19
C SER A 118 43.64 -21.53 3.59
N ALA A 119 42.79 -21.93 4.54
CA ALA A 119 43.24 -22.41 5.84
C ALA A 119 43.93 -23.79 5.74
N ARG A 120 43.34 -24.72 4.97
CA ARG A 120 43.92 -26.06 4.74
C ARG A 120 45.23 -26.04 3.97
N GLU A 121 45.41 -25.12 3.03
CA GLU A 121 46.68 -24.98 2.30
C GLU A 121 47.81 -24.49 3.21
N ARG A 122 47.51 -23.54 4.12
CA ARG A 122 48.47 -23.06 5.13
C ARG A 122 48.88 -24.11 6.17
N GLU A 123 48.04 -25.13 6.40
CA GLU A 123 48.38 -26.26 7.28
C GLU A 123 49.26 -27.32 6.61
N LYS A 124 49.31 -27.39 5.27
CA LYS A 124 50.12 -28.38 4.52
C LYS A 124 51.55 -27.92 4.24
N GLU A 125 51.86 -26.63 4.43
CA GLU A 125 53.20 -26.05 4.28
C GLU A 125 54.04 -26.06 5.58
N LYS A 126 53.59 -26.76 6.62
CA LYS A 126 54.28 -26.90 7.91
C LYS A 126 54.75 -28.32 8.16
#